data_AF-B4IQQ7-F1
#
_entry.id   AF-B4IQQ7-F1
#
_cell.length_a   1.000
_cell.length_b   1.000
_cell.length_c   1.000
_cell.angle_alpha   90.00
_cell.angle_beta   90.00
_cell.angle_gamma   90.00
#
_symmetry.space_group_name_H-M   'P 1'
#
loop_
_entity.id
_entity.type
_entity.pdbx_description
1 polymer ?
#
loop_
_entity_poly.entity_id
_entity_poly.type
_entity_poly.pdbx_seq_one_letter_code
_entity_poly.pdbx_strand_id
1 'polypeptide(L)'
;SLDNLRGNPELDNYLAKLGTCKVEQLKKEQTRLAEEARTILEQTQDLAISNYRTFITTAENSRSIFSEFLRSEQQLDTLVSKLPDLSVQCERFLQDSAELNEQRRLNSITLQTNAQLLEVLELPQLMERCIREGRYEEALELAAYATRLGQHQGHIPVVTSIVRSVEALWHTMLVQLVAQLRTDLQLPKCLQIVGYLRRMQAFGDNELRLKFLPARDA
;
A
#
# COMPACT_ATOMS: atom_id res chain seq x y z
N SER A 1 -70.15 -27.33 -2.27
CA SER A 1 -69.57 -27.59 -3.61
C SER A 1 -70.59 -27.90 -4.71
N LEU A 2 -71.87 -27.53 -4.58
CA LEU A 2 -72.90 -27.74 -5.62
C LEU A 2 -72.91 -26.63 -6.69
N ASP A 3 -72.27 -25.48 -6.44
CA ASP A 3 -72.23 -24.35 -7.38
C ASP A 3 -71.26 -24.53 -8.56
N ASN A 4 -70.24 -25.39 -8.44
CA ASN A 4 -69.28 -25.66 -9.55
C ASN A 4 -69.85 -26.61 -10.62
N LEU A 5 -71.05 -27.16 -10.44
CA LEU A 5 -71.70 -28.03 -11.43
C LEU A 5 -72.61 -27.26 -12.40
N ARG A 6 -72.97 -26.01 -12.11
CA ARG A 6 -73.82 -25.20 -13.00
C ARG A 6 -72.97 -24.60 -14.11
N GLY A 7 -73.12 -25.13 -15.33
CA GLY A 7 -72.47 -24.62 -16.55
C GLY A 7 -71.45 -25.55 -17.20
N ASN A 8 -71.40 -26.83 -16.81
CA ASN A 8 -70.55 -27.81 -17.48
C ASN A 8 -71.33 -28.51 -18.63
N PRO A 9 -71.04 -28.24 -19.91
CA PRO A 9 -71.84 -28.70 -21.06
C PRO A 9 -71.90 -30.23 -21.19
N GLU A 10 -70.94 -30.94 -20.61
CA GLU A 10 -70.95 -32.41 -20.54
C GLU A 10 -71.98 -32.93 -19.54
N LEU A 11 -72.18 -32.20 -18.43
CA LEU A 11 -73.16 -32.51 -17.40
C LEU A 11 -74.58 -32.28 -17.90
N ASP A 12 -74.80 -31.19 -18.65
CA ASP A 12 -76.09 -30.87 -19.27
C ASP A 12 -76.47 -31.88 -20.37
N ASN A 13 -75.52 -32.31 -21.18
CA ASN A 13 -75.72 -33.40 -22.15
C ASN A 13 -75.99 -34.75 -21.50
N TYR A 14 -75.35 -35.04 -20.37
CA TYR A 14 -75.57 -36.26 -19.60
C TYR A 14 -76.95 -36.27 -18.93
N LEU A 15 -77.38 -35.12 -18.38
CA LEU A 15 -78.72 -34.92 -17.82
C LEU A 15 -79.82 -35.03 -18.89
N ALA A 16 -79.59 -34.51 -20.10
CA ALA A 16 -80.51 -34.67 -21.23
C ALA A 16 -80.66 -36.14 -21.66
N LYS A 17 -79.58 -36.92 -21.64
CA LYS A 17 -79.61 -38.38 -21.90
C LYS A 17 -80.35 -39.15 -20.81
N LEU A 18 -80.15 -38.79 -19.53
CA LEU A 18 -80.88 -39.37 -18.39
C LEU A 18 -82.39 -39.13 -18.47
N GLY A 19 -82.82 -37.96 -18.95
CA GLY A 19 -84.24 -37.63 -19.15
C GLY A 19 -84.96 -38.50 -20.19
N THR A 20 -84.23 -39.18 -21.08
CA THR A 20 -84.79 -40.09 -22.11
C THR A 20 -84.82 -41.57 -21.69
N CYS A 21 -84.27 -41.91 -20.52
CA CYS A 21 -84.17 -43.29 -20.03
C CYS A 21 -85.41 -43.71 -19.21
N LYS A 22 -85.78 -45.00 -19.27
CA LYS A 22 -86.89 -45.55 -18.46
C LYS A 22 -86.47 -45.65 -16.98
N VAL A 23 -87.45 -45.60 -16.04
CA VAL A 23 -87.22 -45.62 -14.58
C VAL A 23 -86.29 -46.75 -14.10
N GLU A 24 -86.35 -47.93 -14.72
CA GLU A 24 -85.45 -49.04 -14.39
C GLU A 24 -83.99 -48.83 -14.84
N GLN A 25 -83.78 -48.12 -15.95
CA GLN A 25 -82.44 -47.74 -16.43
C GLN A 25 -81.86 -46.63 -15.55
N LEU A 26 -82.70 -45.73 -15.03
CA LEU A 26 -82.26 -44.70 -14.07
C LEU A 26 -81.78 -45.30 -12.76
N LYS A 27 -82.49 -46.32 -12.24
CA LYS A 27 -82.05 -47.08 -11.06
C LYS A 27 -80.71 -47.78 -11.30
N LYS A 28 -80.52 -48.40 -12.48
CA LYS A 28 -79.26 -49.03 -12.87
C LYS A 28 -78.12 -48.03 -13.02
N GLU A 29 -78.37 -46.87 -13.63
CA GLU A 29 -77.38 -45.80 -13.74
C GLU A 29 -77.03 -45.20 -12.37
N GLN A 30 -78.00 -45.02 -11.47
CA GLN A 30 -77.73 -44.57 -10.10
C GLN A 30 -76.82 -45.54 -9.35
N THR A 31 -77.10 -46.84 -9.44
CA THR A 31 -76.22 -47.86 -8.86
C THR A 31 -74.84 -47.87 -9.52
N ARG A 32 -74.77 -47.73 -10.85
CA ARG A 32 -73.50 -47.68 -11.59
C ARG A 32 -72.65 -46.48 -11.19
N LEU A 33 -73.25 -45.29 -11.10
CA LEU A 33 -72.60 -44.06 -10.66
C LEU A 33 -72.13 -44.17 -9.20
N ALA A 34 -72.93 -44.76 -8.33
CA ALA A 34 -72.54 -44.98 -6.94
C ALA A 34 -71.35 -45.94 -6.83
N GLU A 35 -71.32 -46.98 -7.65
CA GLU A 35 -70.26 -47.99 -7.70
C GLU A 35 -68.99 -47.44 -8.35
N GLU A 36 -69.11 -46.62 -9.40
CA GLU A 36 -68.01 -45.91 -10.06
C GLU A 36 -67.41 -44.84 -9.14
N ALA A 37 -68.23 -44.06 -8.44
CA ALA A 37 -67.78 -43.13 -7.41
C ALA A 37 -67.05 -43.85 -6.27
N ARG A 38 -67.55 -45.01 -5.83
CA ARG A 38 -66.89 -45.83 -4.81
C ARG A 38 -65.54 -46.35 -5.31
N THR A 39 -65.48 -46.80 -6.56
CA THR A 39 -64.25 -47.29 -7.20
C THR A 39 -63.21 -46.20 -7.34
N ILE A 40 -63.60 -44.99 -7.77
CA ILE A 40 -62.70 -43.83 -7.84
C ILE A 40 -62.20 -43.46 -6.45
N LEU A 41 -63.05 -43.54 -5.42
CA LEU A 41 -62.67 -43.22 -4.05
C LEU A 41 -61.68 -44.25 -3.48
N GLU A 42 -61.90 -45.54 -3.72
CA GLU A 42 -60.96 -46.62 -3.40
C GLU A 42 -59.64 -46.45 -4.15
N GLN A 43 -59.67 -46.18 -5.46
CA GLN A 43 -58.47 -45.92 -6.26
C GLN A 43 -57.70 -44.69 -5.77
N THR A 44 -58.39 -43.63 -5.38
CA THR A 44 -57.76 -42.41 -4.86
C THR A 44 -57.14 -42.67 -3.47
N GLN A 45 -57.80 -43.46 -2.63
CA GLN A 45 -57.23 -43.91 -1.35
C GLN A 45 -56.01 -44.80 -1.56
N ASP A 46 -56.08 -45.79 -2.44
CA ASP A 46 -54.96 -46.67 -2.76
C ASP A 46 -53.79 -45.88 -3.36
N LEU A 47 -54.07 -44.88 -4.20
CA LEU A 47 -53.04 -43.99 -4.75
C LEU A 47 -52.43 -43.11 -3.66
N ALA A 48 -53.24 -42.58 -2.74
CA ALA A 48 -52.80 -41.78 -1.62
C ALA A 48 -51.97 -42.61 -0.62
N ILE A 49 -52.34 -43.87 -0.36
CA ILE A 49 -51.62 -44.79 0.53
C ILE A 49 -50.32 -45.27 -0.13
N SER A 50 -50.37 -45.67 -1.40
CA SER A 50 -49.18 -46.12 -2.14
C SER A 50 -48.15 -45.00 -2.33
N ASN A 51 -48.60 -43.75 -2.51
CA ASN A 51 -47.72 -42.59 -2.67
C ASN A 51 -47.57 -41.73 -1.41
N TYR A 52 -48.15 -42.13 -0.27
CA TYR A 52 -48.07 -41.40 1.01
C TYR A 52 -46.63 -41.07 1.38
N ARG A 53 -45.72 -42.03 1.19
CA ARG A 53 -44.29 -41.85 1.47
C ARG A 53 -43.69 -40.72 0.64
N THR A 54 -44.06 -40.61 -0.64
CA THR A 54 -43.62 -39.56 -1.56
C THR A 54 -44.18 -38.20 -1.18
N PHE A 55 -45.45 -38.14 -0.75
CA PHE A 55 -46.05 -36.90 -0.24
C PHE A 55 -45.35 -36.40 1.03
N ILE A 56 -45.10 -37.30 1.99
CA ILE A 56 -44.39 -36.97 3.23
C ILE A 56 -42.96 -36.50 2.91
N THR A 57 -42.19 -37.25 2.13
CA THR A 57 -40.82 -36.85 1.80
C THR A 57 -40.77 -35.56 0.99
N THR A 58 -41.73 -35.32 0.10
CA THR A 58 -41.81 -34.05 -0.65
C THR A 58 -42.12 -32.87 0.27
N ALA A 59 -43.02 -33.04 1.24
CA ALA A 59 -43.34 -32.02 2.23
C ALA A 59 -42.16 -31.75 3.18
N GLU A 60 -41.48 -32.80 3.63
CA GLU A 60 -40.27 -32.70 4.47
C GLU A 60 -39.12 -32.02 3.72
N ASN A 61 -38.86 -32.43 2.47
CA ASN A 61 -37.85 -31.80 1.61
C ASN A 61 -38.19 -30.33 1.35
N SER A 62 -39.45 -30.00 1.09
CA SER A 62 -39.89 -28.61 0.90
C SER A 62 -39.67 -27.78 2.16
N ARG A 63 -39.96 -28.34 3.34
CA ARG A 63 -39.69 -27.67 4.62
C ARG A 63 -38.19 -27.49 4.87
N SER A 64 -37.38 -28.49 4.53
CA SER A 64 -35.92 -28.41 4.62
C SER A 64 -35.35 -27.35 3.69
N ILE A 65 -35.81 -27.29 2.44
CA ILE A 65 -35.40 -26.27 1.47
C ILE A 65 -35.78 -24.89 1.99
N PHE A 66 -36.98 -24.73 2.53
CA PHE A 66 -37.43 -23.46 3.10
C PHE A 66 -36.55 -23.00 4.27
N SER A 67 -36.18 -23.91 5.19
CA SER A 67 -35.27 -23.57 6.28
C SER A 67 -33.86 -23.21 5.80
N GLU A 68 -33.35 -23.89 4.77
CA GLU A 68 -32.04 -23.56 4.19
C GLU A 68 -32.08 -22.21 3.46
N PHE A 69 -33.19 -21.87 2.81
CA PHE A 69 -33.39 -20.55 2.23
C PHE A 69 -33.37 -19.43 3.27
N LEU A 70 -34.10 -19.61 4.38
CA LEU A 70 -34.08 -18.64 5.49
C LEU A 70 -32.68 -18.49 6.10
N ARG A 71 -31.94 -19.60 6.22
CA ARG A 71 -30.54 -19.55 6.68
C ARG A 71 -29.65 -18.80 5.70
N SER A 72 -29.82 -19.02 4.40
CA SER A 72 -29.07 -18.31 3.36
C SER A 72 -29.37 -16.82 3.37
N GLU A 73 -30.63 -16.44 3.57
CA GLU A 73 -31.06 -15.04 3.73
C GLU A 73 -30.36 -14.37 4.93
N GLN A 74 -30.34 -15.03 6.09
CA GLN A 74 -29.63 -14.52 7.27
C GLN A 74 -28.12 -14.37 7.06
N GLN A 75 -27.50 -15.31 6.33
CA GLN A 75 -26.08 -15.22 5.98
C GLN A 75 -25.81 -14.07 5.01
N LEU A 76 -26.69 -13.85 4.04
CA LEU A 76 -26.63 -12.71 3.13
C LEU A 76 -26.76 -11.38 3.90
N ASP A 77 -27.69 -11.30 4.84
CA ASP A 77 -27.90 -10.10 5.66
C ASP A 77 -26.69 -9.82 6.57
N THR A 78 -26.08 -10.88 7.11
CA THR A 78 -24.81 -10.79 7.87
C THR A 78 -23.65 -10.33 6.98
N LEU A 79 -23.60 -10.79 5.73
CA LEU A 79 -22.55 -10.40 4.80
C LEU A 79 -22.71 -8.94 4.38
N VAL A 80 -23.93 -8.52 4.05
CA VAL A 80 -24.28 -7.14 3.68
C VAL A 80 -23.98 -6.17 4.83
N SER A 81 -24.25 -6.56 6.08
CA SER A 81 -23.92 -5.72 7.23
C SER A 81 -22.42 -5.63 7.52
N LYS A 82 -21.62 -6.67 7.22
CA LYS A 82 -20.17 -6.68 7.48
C LYS A 82 -19.30 -6.14 6.34
N LEU A 83 -19.82 -6.08 5.12
CA LEU A 83 -19.10 -5.57 3.95
C LEU A 83 -18.61 -4.12 4.11
N PRO A 84 -19.41 -3.19 4.66
CA PRO A 84 -18.99 -1.82 4.91
C PRO A 84 -17.84 -1.76 5.93
N ASP A 85 -17.93 -2.52 7.03
CA ASP A 85 -16.86 -2.58 8.03
C ASP A 85 -15.55 -3.08 7.41
N LEU A 86 -15.62 -4.11 6.57
CA LEU A 86 -14.45 -4.60 5.83
C LEU A 86 -13.87 -3.52 4.92
N SER A 87 -14.72 -2.79 4.18
CA SER A 87 -14.28 -1.69 3.31
C SER A 87 -13.53 -0.62 4.09
N VAL A 88 -14.07 -0.19 5.24
CA VAL A 88 -13.43 0.81 6.10
C VAL A 88 -12.09 0.30 6.65
N GLN A 89 -12.01 -0.97 7.07
CA GLN A 89 -10.75 -1.55 7.54
C GLN A 89 -9.72 -1.67 6.41
N CYS A 90 -10.14 -2.01 5.19
CA CYS A 90 -9.25 -2.02 4.02
C CYS A 90 -8.73 -0.63 3.67
N GLU A 91 -9.56 0.41 3.73
CA GLU A 91 -9.13 1.80 3.50
C GLU A 91 -8.10 2.24 4.55
N ARG A 92 -8.37 1.96 5.83
CA ARG A 92 -7.40 2.23 6.91
C ARG A 92 -6.10 1.48 6.70
N PHE A 93 -6.17 0.20 6.37
CA PHE A 93 -4.99 -0.61 6.10
C PHE A 93 -4.17 -0.05 4.92
N LEU A 94 -4.82 0.41 3.84
CA LEU A 94 -4.14 1.03 2.72
C LEU A 94 -3.44 2.34 3.13
N GLN A 95 -4.09 3.16 3.95
CA GLN A 95 -3.51 4.39 4.46
C GLN A 95 -2.28 4.12 5.35
N ASP A 96 -2.43 3.21 6.33
CA ASP A 96 -1.34 2.84 7.25
C ASP A 96 -0.17 2.19 6.49
N SER A 97 -0.47 1.34 5.49
CA SER A 97 0.54 0.69 4.66
C SER A 97 1.29 1.70 3.79
N ALA A 98 0.61 2.72 3.27
CA ALA A 98 1.25 3.79 2.50
C ALA A 98 2.22 4.60 3.37
N GLU A 99 1.82 4.98 4.58
CA GLU A 99 2.70 5.67 5.53
C GLU A 99 3.92 4.81 5.89
N LEU A 100 3.68 3.54 6.25
CA LEU A 100 4.75 2.60 6.60
C LEU A 100 5.70 2.36 5.42
N ASN A 101 5.18 2.28 4.19
CA ASN A 101 5.99 2.13 2.99
C ASN A 101 6.86 3.38 2.74
N GLU A 102 6.32 4.58 2.96
CA GLU A 102 7.11 5.82 2.85
C GLU A 102 8.20 5.89 3.93
N GLN A 103 7.89 5.54 5.18
CA GLN A 103 8.89 5.45 6.25
C GLN A 103 9.99 4.44 5.91
N ARG A 104 9.63 3.27 5.37
CA ARG A 104 10.59 2.27 4.89
C ARG A 104 11.44 2.79 3.73
N ARG A 105 10.84 3.53 2.79
CA ARG A 105 11.54 4.14 1.66
C ARG A 105 12.58 5.15 2.15
N LEU A 106 12.18 6.07 3.04
CA LEU A 106 13.08 7.06 3.64
C LEU A 106 14.21 6.41 4.43
N ASN A 107 13.92 5.37 5.23
CA ASN A 107 14.93 4.62 5.96
C ASN A 107 15.90 3.89 5.03
N SER A 108 15.40 3.29 3.94
CA SER A 108 16.25 2.62 2.95
C SER A 108 17.19 3.60 2.25
N ILE A 109 16.69 4.77 1.83
CA ILE A 109 17.51 5.84 1.25
C ILE A 109 18.55 6.33 2.26
N THR A 110 18.13 6.54 3.51
CA THR A 110 19.03 6.98 4.59
C THR A 110 20.14 5.97 4.82
N LEU A 111 19.84 4.66 4.86
CA LEU A 111 20.84 3.60 5.00
C LEU A 111 21.79 3.53 3.82
N GLN A 112 21.28 3.63 2.58
CA GLN A 112 22.11 3.60 1.37
C GLN A 112 23.05 4.82 1.29
N THR A 113 22.58 5.98 1.74
CA THR A 113 23.33 7.24 1.66
C THR A 113 24.15 7.50 2.93
N ASN A 114 24.00 6.69 3.98
CA ASN A 114 24.61 6.93 5.28
C ASN A 114 26.14 7.05 5.21
N ALA A 115 26.80 6.19 4.43
CA ALA A 115 28.26 6.23 4.26
C ALA A 115 28.71 7.55 3.61
N GLN A 116 28.02 7.99 2.56
CA GLN A 116 28.34 9.25 1.86
C GLN A 116 28.09 10.47 2.76
N LEU A 117 27.04 10.42 3.59
CA LEU A 117 26.79 11.46 4.58
C LEU A 117 27.89 11.52 5.63
N LEU A 118 28.38 10.37 6.09
CA LEU A 118 29.49 10.29 7.04
C LEU A 118 30.77 10.90 6.45
N GLU A 119 31.10 10.58 5.19
CA GLU A 119 32.25 11.19 4.50
C GLU A 119 32.17 12.73 4.48
N VAL A 120 30.98 13.29 4.21
CA VAL A 120 30.76 14.74 4.25
C VAL A 120 30.91 15.31 5.65
N LEU A 121 30.42 14.61 6.67
CA LEU A 121 30.55 15.02 8.08
C LEU A 121 32.02 14.98 8.56
N GLU A 122 32.83 14.09 8.00
CA GLU A 122 34.24 13.92 8.35
C GLU A 122 35.20 14.87 7.63
N LEU A 123 34.73 15.63 6.62
CA LEU A 123 35.56 16.57 5.84
C LEU A 123 36.45 17.50 6.68
N PRO A 124 35.95 18.16 7.76
CA PRO A 124 36.82 19.02 8.56
C PRO A 124 37.94 18.24 9.26
N GLN A 125 37.64 17.05 9.76
CA GLN A 125 38.61 16.20 10.44
C GLN A 125 39.67 15.69 9.48
N LEU A 126 39.26 15.31 8.26
CA LEU A 126 40.17 14.90 7.20
C LEU A 126 41.09 16.06 6.79
N MET A 127 40.54 17.26 6.61
CA MET A 127 41.32 18.45 6.28
C MET A 127 42.31 18.81 7.40
N GLU A 128 41.90 18.72 8.67
CA GLU A 128 42.80 18.95 9.81
C GLU A 128 43.98 17.96 9.81
N ARG A 129 43.73 16.67 9.52
CA ARG A 129 44.79 15.67 9.38
C ARG A 129 45.73 15.98 8.23
N CYS A 130 45.20 16.33 7.04
CA CYS A 130 46.03 16.69 5.88
C CYS A 130 46.91 17.91 6.18
N ILE A 131 46.39 18.93 6.88
CA ILE A 131 47.17 20.10 7.30
C ILE A 131 48.30 19.68 8.26
N ARG A 132 48.01 18.83 9.25
CA ARG A 132 48.98 18.37 10.26
C ARG A 132 50.09 17.50 9.65
N GLU A 133 49.75 16.69 8.66
CA GLU A 133 50.67 15.80 7.95
C GLU A 133 51.43 16.51 6.81
N GLY A 134 51.14 17.81 6.57
CA GLY A 134 51.79 18.61 5.54
C GLY A 134 51.33 18.32 4.11
N ARG A 135 50.23 17.59 3.93
CA ARG A 135 49.58 17.31 2.64
C ARG A 135 48.69 18.47 2.22
N TYR A 136 49.32 19.59 1.89
CA TYR A 136 48.64 20.85 1.60
C TYR A 136 47.82 20.84 0.30
N GLU A 137 48.23 20.10 -0.73
CA GLU A 137 47.48 20.01 -1.99
C GLU A 137 46.10 19.37 -1.76
N GLU A 138 46.04 18.24 -1.04
CA GLU A 138 44.79 17.57 -0.67
C GLU A 138 43.90 18.49 0.19
N ALA A 139 44.49 19.25 1.11
CA ALA A 139 43.74 20.21 1.93
C ALA A 139 43.10 21.33 1.09
N LEU A 140 43.77 21.78 0.00
CA LEU A 140 43.21 22.76 -0.94
C LEU A 140 42.03 22.17 -1.73
N GLU A 141 42.13 20.91 -2.16
CA GLU A 141 41.05 20.21 -2.86
C GLU A 141 39.82 20.03 -1.96
N LEU A 142 40.03 19.63 -0.69
CA LEU A 142 38.97 19.50 0.30
C LEU A 142 38.28 20.83 0.59
N ALA A 143 39.04 21.92 0.69
CA ALA A 143 38.48 23.26 0.86
C ALA A 143 37.62 23.68 -0.35
N ALA A 144 38.11 23.47 -1.57
CA ALA A 144 37.34 23.76 -2.78
C ALA A 144 36.08 22.90 -2.90
N TYR A 145 36.12 21.65 -2.45
CA TYR A 145 34.94 20.80 -2.35
C TYR A 145 33.92 21.34 -1.34
N ALA A 146 34.36 21.71 -0.13
CA ALA A 146 33.48 22.26 0.90
C ALA A 146 32.82 23.58 0.45
N THR A 147 33.56 24.48 -0.21
CA THR A 147 32.99 25.73 -0.76
C THR A 147 31.92 25.45 -1.81
N ARG A 148 32.15 24.49 -2.72
CA ARG A 148 31.12 24.08 -3.71
C ARG A 148 29.90 23.47 -3.02
N LEU A 149 30.11 22.64 -2.00
CA LEU A 149 29.03 22.06 -1.21
C LEU A 149 28.17 23.15 -0.54
N GLY A 150 28.80 24.18 0.02
CA GLY A 150 28.10 25.34 0.59
C GLY A 150 27.29 26.15 -0.43
N GLN A 151 27.79 26.29 -1.66
CA GLN A 151 27.06 26.98 -2.73
C GLN A 151 25.82 26.21 -3.20
N HIS A 152 25.91 24.88 -3.29
CA HIS A 152 24.79 24.04 -3.72
C HIS A 152 23.77 23.76 -2.62
N GLN A 153 24.21 23.60 -1.37
CA GLN A 153 23.40 23.09 -0.25
C GLN A 153 23.40 24.02 0.97
N GLY A 154 23.47 25.33 0.74
CA GLY A 154 23.53 26.35 1.80
C GLY A 154 22.30 26.46 2.71
N HIS A 155 21.18 25.83 2.35
CA HIS A 155 19.97 25.78 3.20
C HIS A 155 20.15 24.83 4.40
N ILE A 156 21.05 23.84 4.33
CA ILE A 156 21.20 22.82 5.37
C ILE A 156 22.15 23.33 6.47
N PRO A 157 21.70 23.52 7.73
CA PRO A 157 22.52 24.10 8.79
C PRO A 157 23.82 23.33 9.07
N VAL A 158 23.76 22.00 8.95
CA VAL A 158 24.92 21.12 9.14
C VAL A 158 25.99 21.38 8.08
N VAL A 159 25.59 21.56 6.81
CA VAL A 159 26.51 21.91 5.72
C VAL A 159 27.14 23.28 5.98
N THR A 160 26.36 24.27 6.40
CA THR A 160 26.89 25.60 6.76
C THR A 160 27.92 25.52 7.89
N SER A 161 27.69 24.67 8.89
CA SER A 161 28.64 24.43 9.99
C SER A 161 29.95 23.79 9.51
N ILE A 162 29.86 22.80 8.60
CA ILE A 162 31.03 22.15 7.98
C ILE A 162 31.86 23.16 7.20
N VAL A 163 31.21 23.97 6.35
CA VAL A 163 31.88 25.00 5.55
C VAL A 163 32.62 25.98 6.44
N ARG A 164 31.98 26.47 7.51
CA ARG A 164 32.62 27.38 8.48
C ARG A 164 33.81 26.73 9.18
N SER A 165 33.72 25.44 9.51
CA SER A 165 34.81 24.70 10.14
C SER A 165 36.00 24.54 9.19
N VAL A 166 35.73 24.25 7.92
CA VAL A 166 36.73 24.19 6.85
C VAL A 166 37.38 25.56 6.60
N GLU A 167 36.61 26.64 6.61
CA GLU A 167 37.15 28.01 6.54
C GLU A 167 38.08 28.31 7.73
N ALA A 168 37.75 27.91 8.95
CA ALA A 168 38.64 28.09 10.11
C ALA A 168 39.97 27.32 9.95
N LEU A 169 39.91 26.09 9.44
CA LEU A 169 41.08 25.26 9.14
C LEU A 169 41.92 25.87 8.00
N TRP A 170 41.28 26.46 6.99
CA TRP A 170 41.95 27.20 5.93
C TRP A 170 42.78 28.38 6.46
N HIS A 171 42.21 29.18 7.37
CA HIS A 171 42.94 30.27 8.02
C HIS A 171 44.12 29.74 8.87
N THR A 172 43.92 28.62 9.57
CA THR A 172 44.98 27.98 10.35
C THR A 172 46.13 27.51 9.46
N MET A 173 45.82 26.85 8.34
CA MET A 173 46.79 26.42 7.33
C MET A 173 47.57 27.62 6.78
N LEU A 174 46.90 28.73 6.47
CA LEU A 174 47.55 29.94 6.00
C LEU A 174 48.57 30.49 7.00
N VAL A 175 48.20 30.56 8.29
CA VAL A 175 49.10 31.03 9.35
C VAL A 175 50.31 30.10 9.48
N GLN A 176 50.10 28.78 9.41
CA GLN A 176 51.18 27.79 9.47
C GLN A 176 52.14 27.91 8.27
N LEU A 177 51.63 28.05 7.05
CA LEU A 177 52.45 28.21 5.85
C LEU A 177 53.27 29.51 5.89
N VAL A 178 52.68 30.62 6.36
CA VAL A 178 53.38 31.89 6.53
C VAL A 178 54.46 31.79 7.61
N ALA A 179 54.21 31.06 8.70
CA ALA A 179 55.22 30.81 9.73
C ALA A 179 56.38 29.96 9.20
N GLN A 180 56.11 28.91 8.42
CA GLN A 180 57.13 28.08 7.79
C GLN A 180 57.99 28.88 6.79
N LEU A 181 57.41 29.85 6.09
CA LEU A 181 58.14 30.71 5.16
C LEU A 181 59.18 31.61 5.85
N ARG A 182 59.05 31.85 7.17
CA ARG A 182 60.00 32.62 8.00
C ARG A 182 61.12 31.77 8.58
N THR A 183 61.11 30.46 8.34
CA THR A 183 62.15 29.54 8.81
C THR A 183 63.13 29.20 7.69
N ASP A 184 64.33 28.75 8.03
CA ASP A 184 65.35 28.33 7.05
C ASP A 184 64.88 27.09 6.28
N LEU A 185 64.26 27.31 5.12
CA LEU A 185 63.81 26.27 4.20
C LEU A 185 64.60 26.30 2.89
N GLN A 186 64.80 25.11 2.31
CA GLN A 186 65.40 25.00 0.97
C GLN A 186 64.53 25.70 -0.09
N LEU A 187 65.19 26.43 -1.00
CA LEU A 187 64.57 27.24 -2.05
C LEU A 187 63.42 26.54 -2.83
N PRO A 188 63.52 25.24 -3.19
CA PRO A 188 62.43 24.54 -3.88
C PRO A 188 61.15 24.42 -3.04
N LYS A 189 61.28 24.23 -1.73
CA LYS A 189 60.14 24.06 -0.81
C LYS A 189 59.46 25.41 -0.52
N CYS A 190 60.23 26.51 -0.47
CA CYS A 190 59.68 27.86 -0.39
C CYS A 190 58.83 28.20 -1.62
N LEU A 191 59.30 27.85 -2.83
CA LEU A 191 58.54 28.07 -4.06
C LEU A 191 57.23 27.27 -4.09
N GLN A 192 57.22 26.04 -3.57
CA GLN A 192 56.01 25.25 -3.42
C GLN A 192 55.01 25.90 -2.45
N ILE A 193 55.47 26.37 -1.28
CA ILE A 193 54.63 27.06 -0.29
C ILE A 193 54.03 28.35 -0.87
N VAL A 194 54.82 29.14 -1.60
CA VAL A 194 54.32 30.33 -2.30
C VAL A 194 53.30 29.96 -3.38
N GLY A 195 53.49 28.82 -4.07
CA GLY A 195 52.52 28.25 -5.00
C GLY A 195 51.19 27.93 -4.33
N TYR A 196 51.21 27.29 -3.16
CA TYR A 196 50.01 27.01 -2.38
C TYR A 196 49.32 28.30 -1.90
N LEU A 197 50.08 29.26 -1.37
CA LEU A 197 49.52 30.55 -0.93
C LEU A 197 48.87 31.34 -2.09
N ARG A 198 49.42 31.25 -3.30
CA ARG A 198 48.81 31.84 -4.50
C ARG A 198 47.50 31.12 -4.86
N ARG A 199 47.47 29.79 -4.79
CA ARG A 199 46.24 28.99 -5.05
C ARG A 199 45.18 29.19 -3.98
N MET A 200 45.58 29.54 -2.76
CA MET A 200 44.67 29.98 -1.70
C MET A 200 44.03 31.35 -1.97
N GLN A 201 44.50 32.11 -2.97
CA GLN A 201 44.06 33.48 -3.29
C GLN A 201 44.03 34.44 -2.09
N ALA A 202 44.74 34.12 -1.00
CA ALA A 202 44.62 34.84 0.26
C ALA A 202 45.42 36.16 0.30
N PHE A 203 46.25 36.39 -0.72
CA PHE A 203 47.08 37.58 -0.88
C PHE A 203 47.17 37.93 -2.37
N GLY A 204 47.21 39.22 -2.69
CA GLY A 204 47.61 39.67 -4.04
C GLY A 204 49.10 39.39 -4.29
N ASP A 205 49.50 39.24 -5.56
CA ASP A 205 50.90 38.97 -5.94
C ASP A 205 51.91 39.99 -5.35
N ASN A 206 51.47 41.22 -5.08
CA ASN A 206 52.27 42.28 -4.45
C ASN A 206 52.46 42.07 -2.94
N GLU A 207 51.45 41.57 -2.22
CA GLU A 207 51.52 41.30 -0.78
C GLU A 207 52.37 40.06 -0.47
N LEU A 208 52.34 39.06 -1.36
CA LEU A 208 53.21 37.89 -1.28
C LEU A 208 54.68 38.28 -1.42
N ARG A 209 55.02 39.16 -2.38
CA ARG A 209 56.38 39.68 -2.55
C ARG A 209 56.84 40.50 -1.34
N LEU A 210 55.97 41.34 -0.79
CA LEU A 210 56.25 42.18 0.38
C LEU A 210 56.43 41.38 1.69
N LYS A 211 55.81 40.21 1.83
CA LYS A 211 56.04 39.31 2.98
C LYS A 211 57.21 38.34 2.77
N PHE A 212 57.54 38.01 1.52
CA PHE A 212 58.63 37.08 1.18
C PHE A 212 60.02 37.74 1.27
N LEU A 213 60.17 38.97 0.78
CA LEU A 213 61.46 39.68 0.76
C LEU A 213 62.04 39.92 2.19
N PRO A 214 61.28 40.44 3.17
CA PRO A 214 61.80 40.68 4.52
C PRO A 214 62.06 39.41 5.34
N ALA A 215 61.44 38.28 4.97
CA ALA A 215 61.58 37.01 5.69
C ALA A 215 62.85 36.23 5.29
N ARG A 216 63.55 36.64 4.22
CA ARG A 216 64.76 35.99 3.72
C ARG A 216 66.02 36.87 3.77
N ASP A 217 65.85 38.18 3.90
CA ASP A 217 66.94 39.15 4.11
C ASP A 217 67.32 39.34 5.61
N ALA A 218 66.71 38.57 6.52
CA ALA A 218 66.97 38.57 7.96
C ALA A 218 67.68 37.30 8.42
#